data_AF-A0A4R3LGL9-F1
#
_entry.id   AF-A0A4R3LGL9-F1
#
_cell.length_a   1.000
_cell.length_b   1.000
_cell.length_c   1.000
_cell.angle_alpha   90.00
_cell.angle_beta   90.00
_cell.angle_gamma   90.00
#
_symmetry.space_group_name_H-M   'P 1'
#
loop_
_entity.id
_entity.type
_entity.pdbx_description
1 polymer ?
#
loop_
_entity_poly.entity_id
_entity_poly.type
_entity_poly.pdbx_seq_one_letter_code
_entity_poly.pdbx_strand_id
1 'polypeptide(L)'
;ADSGYFSQANVEACAETEITPLIAPGRERHNRSWKDRFAAAPPEPDDPTPVQAMQYRLATPEGRKLYALRKQTPEPVFGIIKSVMGFRQFHLRGLQQVKGEWSLVTMAGNMKRMFALSQP
;
A
#
# COMPACT_ATOMS: atom_id res chain seq x y z
N ALA A 1 2.80 1.79 -1.60
CA ALA A 1 3.00 2.09 -0.17
C ALA A 1 2.56 3.52 0.17
N ASP A 2 2.38 3.86 1.45
CA ASP A 2 2.05 5.23 1.87
C ASP A 2 3.26 6.18 1.76
N SER A 3 3.01 7.48 1.86
CA SER A 3 4.04 8.51 1.70
C SER A 3 5.20 8.39 2.68
N GLY A 4 5.00 7.70 3.82
CA GLY A 4 6.08 7.43 4.79
C GLY A 4 7.08 6.36 4.36
N TYR A 5 6.82 5.61 3.28
CA TYR A 5 7.73 4.59 2.76
C TYR A 5 8.58 5.09 1.58
N PHE A 6 8.35 6.32 1.11
CA PHE A 6 9.12 6.88 0.02
C PHE A 6 10.51 7.31 0.50
N SER A 7 11.55 6.73 -0.09
CA SER A 7 12.91 7.22 -0.07
C SER A 7 13.59 6.82 -1.39
N GLN A 8 14.58 7.59 -1.83
CA GLN A 8 15.35 7.24 -3.02
C GLN A 8 15.98 5.84 -2.87
N ALA A 9 16.59 5.57 -1.72
CA ALA A 9 17.16 4.26 -1.40
C ALA A 9 16.14 3.11 -1.51
N ASN A 10 14.88 3.32 -1.08
CA ASN A 10 13.85 2.29 -1.20
C ASN A 10 13.46 2.04 -2.67
N VAL A 11 13.41 3.08 -3.49
CA VAL A 11 13.10 2.97 -4.92
C VAL A 11 14.23 2.27 -5.67
N GLU A 12 15.49 2.60 -5.34
CA GLU A 12 16.68 1.96 -5.90
C GLU A 12 16.74 0.48 -5.49
N ALA A 13 16.54 0.15 -4.22
CA ALA A 13 16.48 -1.23 -3.74
C ALA A 13 15.36 -2.05 -4.43
N CYS A 14 14.21 -1.44 -4.71
CA CYS A 14 13.17 -2.07 -5.52
C CYS A 14 13.65 -2.35 -6.95
N ALA A 15 14.33 -1.39 -7.58
CA ALA A 15 14.85 -1.57 -8.93
C ALA A 15 15.92 -2.66 -9.00
N GLU A 16 16.84 -2.71 -8.03
CA GLU A 16 17.87 -3.76 -7.90
C GLU A 16 17.29 -5.16 -7.74
N THR A 17 16.10 -5.26 -7.13
CA THR A 17 15.39 -6.53 -6.91
C THR A 17 14.36 -6.84 -8.01
N GLU A 18 14.39 -6.09 -9.12
CA GLU A 18 13.44 -6.20 -10.25
C GLU A 18 11.97 -5.98 -9.84
N ILE A 19 11.74 -5.36 -8.69
CA ILE A 19 10.41 -4.99 -8.20
C ILE A 19 10.06 -3.61 -8.74
N THR A 20 8.96 -3.51 -9.50
CA THR A 20 8.46 -2.20 -9.95
C THR A 20 7.90 -1.42 -8.76
N PRO A 21 8.49 -0.28 -8.36
CA PRO A 21 8.01 0.48 -7.22
C PRO A 21 6.75 1.27 -7.59
N LEU A 22 5.74 1.23 -6.73
CA LEU A 22 4.57 2.11 -6.74
C LEU A 22 4.36 2.69 -5.34
N ILE A 23 5.17 3.70 -5.01
CA ILE A 23 5.23 4.33 -3.68
C ILE A 23 4.80 5.78 -3.81
N ALA A 24 3.82 6.22 -3.02
CA ALA A 24 3.41 7.62 -3.03
C ALA A 24 4.60 8.53 -2.63
N PRO A 25 5.02 9.48 -3.48
CA PRO A 25 6.15 10.35 -3.17
C PRO A 25 5.81 11.42 -2.12
N GLY A 26 4.52 11.64 -1.85
CA GLY A 26 4.06 12.63 -0.89
C GLY A 26 2.56 12.56 -0.66
N ARG A 27 2.05 13.47 0.18
CA ARG A 27 0.60 13.64 0.38
C ARG A 27 0.01 14.37 -0.81
N GLU A 28 -0.93 13.73 -1.50
CA GLU A 28 -1.77 14.41 -2.49
C GLU A 28 -2.91 15.17 -1.81
N ARG A 29 -3.28 16.32 -2.38
CA ARG A 29 -4.42 17.11 -1.91
C ARG A 29 -5.71 16.32 -2.12
N HIS A 30 -6.56 16.30 -1.10
CA HIS A 30 -7.91 15.74 -1.22
C HIS A 30 -8.72 16.49 -2.29
N ASN A 31 -9.58 15.76 -3.00
CA ASN A 31 -10.54 16.30 -3.97
C ASN A 31 -9.91 17.05 -5.16
N ARG A 32 -8.92 16.42 -5.84
CA ARG A 32 -8.42 16.91 -7.14
C ARG A 32 -9.57 17.15 -8.13
N SER A 33 -9.44 18.20 -8.94
CA SER A 33 -10.45 18.57 -9.92
C SER A 33 -10.66 17.44 -10.93
N TRP A 34 -11.84 17.39 -11.56
CA TRP A 34 -12.09 16.39 -12.60
C TRP A 34 -11.10 16.55 -13.77
N LYS A 35 -10.69 17.77 -14.10
CA LYS A 35 -9.67 18.05 -15.13
C LYS A 35 -8.34 17.38 -14.81
N ASP A 36 -7.89 17.46 -13.56
CA ASP A 36 -6.64 16.81 -13.13
C ASP A 36 -6.73 15.29 -13.16
N ARG A 37 -7.91 14.73 -12.89
CA ARG A 37 -8.14 13.28 -12.91
C ARG A 37 -8.08 12.70 -14.32
N PHE A 38 -8.58 13.45 -15.30
CA PHE A 38 -8.63 13.06 -16.71
C PHE A 38 -7.50 13.67 -17.54
N ALA A 39 -6.54 14.36 -16.92
CA ALA A 39 -5.37 14.86 -17.60
C ALA A 39 -4.57 13.70 -18.22
N ALA A 40 -4.08 13.94 -19.44
CA ALA A 40 -3.18 13.03 -20.14
C ALA A 40 -1.90 12.80 -19.33
N ALA A 41 -1.26 11.65 -19.56
CA ALA A 41 0.04 11.38 -18.95
C ALA A 41 1.06 12.44 -19.42
N PRO A 42 1.98 12.87 -18.54
CA PRO A 42 3.12 13.67 -18.97
C PRO A 42 3.95 12.90 -20.02
N PRO A 43 4.81 13.58 -20.80
CA PRO A 43 5.74 12.90 -21.71
C PRO A 43 6.68 11.98 -20.94
N GLU A 44 7.13 10.90 -21.60
CA GLU A 44 8.11 9.99 -21.01
C GLU A 44 9.45 10.72 -20.85
N PRO A 45 10.08 10.67 -19.66
CA PRO A 45 11.39 11.28 -19.45
C PRO A 45 12.49 10.54 -20.22
N ASP A 46 13.44 11.29 -20.78
CA ASP A 46 14.66 10.74 -21.37
C ASP A 46 15.65 10.32 -20.28
N ASP A 47 16.16 9.08 -20.37
CA ASP A 47 17.10 8.44 -19.41
C ASP A 47 16.74 8.68 -17.92
N PRO A 48 15.58 8.19 -17.46
CA PRO A 48 15.09 8.51 -16.12
C PRO A 48 15.85 7.78 -15.03
N THR A 49 16.16 8.51 -13.95
CA THR A 49 16.48 7.88 -12.66
C THR A 49 15.34 6.96 -12.21
N PRO A 50 15.60 5.93 -11.37
CA PRO A 50 14.56 5.05 -10.85
C PRO A 50 13.38 5.79 -10.21
N VAL A 51 13.66 6.92 -9.53
CA VAL A 51 12.64 7.79 -8.93
C VAL A 51 11.80 8.49 -9.99
N GLN A 52 12.41 9.05 -11.04
CA GLN A 52 11.68 9.68 -12.14
C GLN A 52 10.82 8.67 -12.90
N ALA A 53 11.34 7.46 -13.15
CA ALA A 53 10.60 6.38 -13.77
C ALA A 53 9.38 5.97 -12.92
N MET A 54 9.54 5.88 -11.60
CA MET A 54 8.43 5.63 -10.67
C MET A 54 7.38 6.74 -10.70
N GLN A 55 7.80 8.01 -10.65
CA GLN A 55 6.90 9.17 -10.67
C GLN A 55 6.12 9.25 -11.98
N TYR A 56 6.79 9.01 -13.11
CA TYR A 56 6.15 8.91 -14.41
C TYR A 56 5.08 7.82 -14.43
N ARG A 57 5.40 6.60 -13.98
CA ARG A 57 4.43 5.50 -13.87
C ARG A 57 3.23 5.87 -13.00
N LEU A 58 3.43 6.51 -11.85
CA LEU A 58 2.32 6.94 -10.99
C LEU A 58 1.43 8.02 -11.64
N ALA A 59 1.94 8.74 -12.64
CA ALA A 59 1.18 9.74 -13.39
C ALA A 59 0.37 9.15 -14.56
N THR A 60 0.71 7.95 -15.05
CA THR A 60 -0.03 7.33 -16.17
C THR A 60 -1.39 6.78 -15.72
N PRO A 61 -2.40 6.71 -16.60
CA PRO A 61 -3.67 6.05 -16.32
C PRO A 61 -3.50 4.61 -15.81
N GLU A 62 -2.58 3.86 -16.40
CA GLU A 62 -2.29 2.46 -16.09
C GLU A 62 -1.67 2.33 -14.70
N GLY A 63 -0.66 3.15 -14.38
CA GLY A 63 -0.03 3.12 -13.07
C GLY A 63 -0.94 3.62 -11.96
N ARG A 64 -1.81 4.60 -12.24
CA ARG A 64 -2.89 5.01 -11.31
C ARG A 64 -3.86 3.87 -11.03
N LYS A 65 -4.27 3.11 -12.06
CA LYS A 65 -5.15 1.95 -11.92
C LYS A 65 -4.49 0.84 -11.08
N LEU A 66 -3.23 0.52 -11.36
CA LEU A 66 -2.46 -0.46 -10.58
C LEU A 66 -2.28 -0.02 -9.13
N TYR A 67 -1.90 1.25 -8.91
CA TYR A 67 -1.73 1.78 -7.56
C TYR A 67 -3.03 1.78 -6.76
N ALA A 68 -4.19 1.97 -7.41
CA ALA A 68 -5.49 1.91 -6.75
C ALA A 68 -5.84 0.51 -6.21
N LEU A 69 -5.35 -0.57 -6.84
CA LEU A 69 -5.55 -1.95 -6.37
C LEU A 69 -4.94 -2.20 -4.99
N ARG A 70 -3.95 -1.39 -4.57
CA ARG A 70 -3.31 -1.50 -3.25
C ARG A 70 -4.30 -1.45 -2.10
N LYS A 71 -5.47 -0.83 -2.27
CA LYS A 71 -6.51 -0.72 -1.25
C LYS A 71 -7.17 -2.08 -0.97
N GLN A 72 -7.27 -2.92 -1.99
CA GLN A 72 -7.99 -4.18 -1.93
C GLN A 72 -7.27 -5.23 -1.09
N THR A 73 -5.95 -5.17 -0.96
CA THR A 73 -5.18 -6.17 -0.21
C THR A 73 -5.21 -5.95 1.32
N PRO A 74 -4.83 -4.77 1.85
CA PRO A 74 -4.73 -4.53 3.28
C PRO A 74 -6.04 -4.04 3.91
N GLU A 75 -6.86 -3.25 3.20
CA GLU A 75 -8.07 -2.63 3.81
C GLU A 75 -9.08 -3.68 4.30
N PRO A 76 -9.39 -4.76 3.55
CA PRO A 76 -10.29 -5.79 4.04
C PRO A 76 -9.75 -6.52 5.28
N VAL A 77 -8.44 -6.79 5.32
CA VAL A 77 -7.79 -7.44 6.46
C VAL A 77 -7.93 -6.58 7.70
N PHE A 78 -7.62 -5.28 7.62
CA PHE A 78 -7.80 -4.36 8.73
C PHE A 78 -9.27 -4.18 9.11
N GLY A 79 -10.18 -4.18 8.14
CA GLY A 79 -11.62 -4.12 8.37
C GLY A 79 -12.13 -5.32 9.17
N ILE A 80 -11.71 -6.53 8.80
CA ILE A 80 -12.04 -7.77 9.52
C ILE A 80 -11.49 -7.73 10.93
N ILE A 81 -10.20 -7.43 11.11
CA ILE A 81 -9.56 -7.38 12.43
C ILE A 81 -10.28 -6.39 13.35
N LYS A 82 -10.62 -5.20 12.85
CA LYS A 82 -11.23 -4.15 13.68
C LYS A 82 -12.72 -4.37 13.93
N SER A 83 -13.50 -4.67 12.89
CA SER A 83 -14.96 -4.69 12.96
C SER A 83 -15.54 -6.07 13.19
N VAL A 84 -14.92 -7.13 12.67
CA VAL A 84 -15.43 -8.51 12.80
C VAL A 84 -14.80 -9.19 14.02
N MET A 85 -13.49 -9.04 14.22
CA MET A 85 -12.80 -9.63 15.38
C MET A 85 -12.80 -8.71 16.61
N GLY A 86 -13.21 -7.45 16.47
CA GLY A 86 -13.33 -6.49 17.57
C GLY A 86 -12.01 -5.94 18.11
N PHE A 87 -10.87 -6.17 17.45
CA PHE A 87 -9.57 -5.69 17.92
C PHE A 87 -9.40 -4.20 17.62
N ARG A 88 -9.72 -3.35 18.60
CA ARG A 88 -9.71 -1.88 18.47
C ARG A 88 -8.51 -1.20 19.13
N GLN A 89 -7.88 -1.85 20.09
CA GLN A 89 -6.75 -1.31 20.85
C GLN A 89 -5.81 -2.42 21.30
N PHE A 90 -4.52 -2.07 21.42
CA PHE A 90 -3.52 -2.89 22.08
C PHE A 90 -3.68 -2.76 23.59
N HIS A 91 -3.58 -3.87 24.33
CA HIS A 91 -3.71 -3.86 25.80
C HIS A 91 -2.33 -3.76 26.46
N LEU A 92 -1.32 -4.35 25.84
CA LEU A 92 0.06 -4.28 26.28
C LEU A 92 0.77 -3.01 25.78
N ARG A 93 1.83 -2.61 26.51
CA ARG A 93 2.64 -1.43 26.20
C ARG A 93 4.08 -1.82 25.89
N GLY A 94 4.70 -1.07 24.98
CA GLY A 94 6.07 -1.32 24.53
C GLY A 94 6.11 -2.18 23.26
N LEU A 95 7.06 -1.87 22.37
CA LEU A 95 7.12 -2.42 21.01
C LEU A 95 7.12 -3.96 20.97
N GLN A 96 7.86 -4.60 21.88
CA GLN A 96 7.95 -6.07 21.91
C GLN A 96 6.62 -6.73 22.28
N GLN A 97 5.92 -6.18 23.27
CA GLN A 97 4.64 -6.74 23.72
C GLN A 97 3.54 -6.49 22.68
N VAL A 98 3.51 -5.29 22.09
CA VAL A 98 2.59 -4.93 21.00
C VAL A 98 2.81 -5.83 19.78
N LYS A 99 4.05 -6.16 19.45
CA LYS A 99 4.35 -7.15 18.38
C LYS A 99 3.74 -8.50 18.69
N GLY A 100 3.84 -8.98 19.94
CA GLY A 100 3.22 -10.23 20.37
C GLY A 100 1.69 -10.23 20.22
N GLU A 101 1.01 -9.18 20.70
CA GLU A 101 -0.44 -9.02 20.51
C GLU A 101 -0.81 -9.01 19.01
N TRP A 102 -0.05 -8.28 18.19
CA TRP A 102 -0.28 -8.22 16.76
C TRP A 102 -0.10 -9.58 16.07
N SER A 103 0.91 -10.36 16.46
CA SER A 103 1.11 -11.73 15.96
C SER A 103 -0.08 -12.64 16.29
N LEU A 104 -0.63 -12.55 17.51
CA LEU A 104 -1.81 -13.33 17.90
C LEU A 104 -3.06 -12.94 17.08
N VAL A 105 -3.30 -11.64 16.93
CA VAL A 105 -4.45 -11.12 16.17
C VAL A 105 -4.38 -11.52 14.70
N THR A 106 -3.21 -11.37 14.08
CA THR A 106 -3.01 -11.74 12.67
C THR A 106 -3.13 -13.25 12.45
N MET A 107 -2.63 -14.07 13.37
CA MET A 107 -2.80 -15.52 13.33
C MET A 107 -4.28 -15.93 13.39
N ALA A 108 -5.05 -15.37 14.33
CA ALA A 108 -6.48 -15.63 14.41
C ALA A 108 -7.23 -15.16 13.13
N GLY A 109 -6.84 -14.01 12.57
CA GLY A 109 -7.37 -13.51 11.29
C GLY A 109 -7.08 -14.45 10.12
N ASN A 110 -5.86 -14.99 10.03
CA ASN A 110 -5.47 -15.95 9.01
C ASN A 110 -6.24 -17.27 9.14
N MET A 111 -6.39 -17.79 10.36
CA MET A 111 -7.21 -18.99 10.62
C MET A 111 -8.65 -18.79 10.18
N LYS A 112 -9.26 -17.65 10.54
CA LYS A 112 -10.63 -17.30 10.10
C LYS A 112 -10.75 -17.25 8.57
N ARG A 113 -9.75 -16.68 7.89
CA ARG A 113 -9.72 -16.61 6.43
C ARG A 113 -9.60 -18.00 5.80
N MET A 114 -8.66 -18.83 6.28
CA MET A 114 -8.48 -20.19 5.76
C MET A 114 -9.73 -21.04 5.94
N PHE A 115 -10.39 -20.94 7.09
CA PHE A 115 -11.65 -21.63 7.34
C PHE A 115 -12.76 -21.22 6.35
N ALA A 116 -12.91 -19.91 6.10
CA ALA A 116 -13.88 -19.42 5.12
C ALA A 116 -13.57 -19.89 3.69
N LEU A 117 -12.30 -19.98 3.32
CA LEU A 117 -11.87 -20.47 2.00
C LEU A 117 -11.97 -21.99 1.85
N SER A 118 -12.00 -22.74 2.95
CA SER A 118 -12.15 -24.20 2.96
C SER A 118 -13.61 -24.67 2.90
N GLN A 119 -14.58 -23.75 2.96
CA GLN A 119 -15.99 -24.08 2.83
C GLN A 119 -16.33 -24.26 1.34
N PRO A 120 -17.06 -25.33 0.96
CA PRO A 120 -17.44 -25.61 -0.42
C PRO A 120 -18.38 -24.56 -1.01
#